data_AF-A0A6A4GRS9-F1
#
_entry.id   AF-A0A6A4GRS9-F1
#
_cell.length_a   1.000
_cell.length_b   1.000
_cell.length_c   1.000
_cell.angle_alpha   90.00
_cell.angle_beta   90.00
_cell.angle_gamma   90.00
#
_symmetry.space_group_name_H-M   'P 1'
#
loop_
_entity.id
_entity.type
_entity.pdbx_description
1 polymer ?
#
loop_
_entity_poly.entity_id
_entity_poly.type
_entity_poly.pdbx_seq_one_letter_code
_entity_poly.pdbx_strand_id
1 'polypeptide(L)'
;VGLLYDIACQLERSCIKWDLLKEEYLDRLAFAISVFHAFSHGWPCQCIYHPRKRTGFGLADGEGCEQFWHSISKLIAYLRVCGVSLIVSIFVSRFNSQVLPASPTSIYT
;
A
#
# COMPACT_ATOMS: atom_id res chain seq x y z
N VAL A 1 10.39 -10.29 -4.87
CA VAL A 1 9.20 -9.49 -4.54
C VAL A 1 9.09 -8.36 -5.55
N GLY A 2 7.92 -8.12 -6.15
CA GLY A 2 7.70 -7.02 -7.10
C GLY A 2 7.27 -5.74 -6.38
N LEU A 3 7.91 -4.61 -6.72
CA LEU A 3 7.63 -3.28 -6.22
C LEU A 3 7.15 -2.40 -7.39
N LEU A 4 5.90 -1.94 -7.31
CA LEU A 4 5.32 -0.97 -8.24
C LEU A 4 5.38 0.42 -7.60
N TYR A 5 6.01 1.37 -8.28
CA TYR A 5 6.09 2.75 -7.81
C TYR A 5 6.30 3.73 -8.98
N ASP A 6 5.69 4.91 -8.89
CA ASP A 6 5.65 5.89 -9.98
C ASP A 6 7.03 6.31 -10.49
N ILE A 7 8.02 6.31 -9.59
CA ILE A 7 9.43 6.65 -9.89
C ILE A 7 10.37 5.47 -9.62
N ALA A 8 9.89 4.23 -9.74
CA ALA A 8 10.69 3.03 -9.48
C ALA A 8 12.03 2.99 -10.24
N CYS A 9 12.09 3.54 -11.46
CA CYS A 9 13.33 3.65 -12.23
C CYS A 9 14.38 4.57 -11.59
N GLN A 10 13.94 5.65 -10.95
CA GLN A 10 14.82 6.56 -10.22
C GLN A 10 15.19 5.97 -8.87
N LEU A 11 14.26 5.25 -8.24
CA LEU A 11 14.50 4.54 -6.99
C LEU A 11 15.57 3.45 -7.14
N GLU A 12 15.40 2.51 -8.10
CA GLU A 12 16.37 1.43 -8.36
C GLU A 12 17.76 2.01 -8.66
N ARG A 13 17.83 3.03 -9.52
CA ARG A 13 19.08 3.76 -9.80
C ARG A 13 19.69 4.40 -8.56
N SER A 14 18.89 5.00 -7.69
CA SER A 14 19.38 5.67 -6.48
C SER A 14 19.89 4.67 -5.46
N CYS A 15 19.21 3.52 -5.31
CA CYS A 15 19.68 2.45 -4.46
C CYS A 15 21.05 1.93 -4.89
N ILE A 16 21.26 1.71 -6.20
CA ILE A 16 22.55 1.27 -6.75
C ILE A 16 23.63 2.36 -6.59
N LYS A 17 23.29 3.61 -6.91
CA LYS A 17 24.26 4.72 -6.92
C LYS A 17 24.79 5.05 -5.53
N TRP A 18 23.93 4.99 -4.52
CA TRP A 18 24.23 5.46 -3.17
C TRP A 18 24.33 4.33 -2.14
N ASP A 19 24.27 3.07 -2.58
CA ASP A 19 24.27 1.90 -1.71
C ASP A 19 23.22 1.99 -0.58
N LEU A 20 22.01 2.46 -0.93
CA LEU A 20 20.93 2.72 0.05
C LEU A 20 20.38 1.43 0.67
N LEU A 21 20.48 0.33 -0.07
CA LEU A 21 20.02 -0.99 0.34
C LEU A 21 21.14 -1.97 0.07
N LYS A 22 21.43 -2.83 1.05
CA LYS A 22 22.41 -3.90 0.85
C LYS A 22 22.00 -4.76 -0.35
N GLU A 23 22.99 -5.24 -1.09
CA GLU A 23 22.83 -6.07 -2.29
C GLU A 23 21.90 -7.28 -2.04
N GLU A 24 22.01 -7.91 -0.87
CA GLU A 24 21.15 -9.02 -0.46
C GLU A 24 19.64 -8.72 -0.48
N TYR A 25 19.25 -7.46 -0.32
CA TYR A 25 17.86 -7.00 -0.39
C TYR A 25 17.48 -6.54 -1.79
N LEU A 26 18.40 -5.88 -2.51
CA LEU A 26 18.16 -5.42 -3.87
C LEU A 26 17.89 -6.57 -4.83
N ASP A 27 18.66 -7.66 -4.73
CA ASP A 27 18.48 -8.85 -5.56
C ASP A 27 17.12 -9.53 -5.36
N ARG A 28 16.47 -9.28 -4.22
CA ARG A 28 15.15 -9.82 -3.89
C ARG A 28 14.02 -8.93 -4.39
N LEU A 29 14.31 -7.74 -4.90
CA LEU A 29 13.33 -6.77 -5.39
C LEU A 29 13.36 -6.68 -6.91
N ALA A 30 12.18 -6.73 -7.52
CA ALA A 30 11.98 -6.35 -8.90
C ALA A 30 11.23 -5.01 -8.91
N PHE A 31 11.69 -4.04 -9.70
CA PHE A 31 11.13 -2.69 -9.74
C PHE A 31 10.29 -2.48 -11.01
N ALA A 32 9.07 -2.00 -10.91
CA ALA A 32 8.28 -1.60 -12.07
C ALA A 32 7.58 -0.27 -11.80
N ILE A 33 7.25 0.43 -12.88
CA ILE A 33 6.44 1.65 -12.82
C ILE A 33 4.99 1.26 -13.11
N SER A 34 4.01 1.91 -12.49
CA SER A 34 2.60 1.76 -12.84
C SER A 34 2.37 2.02 -14.33
N VAL A 35 1.39 1.35 -14.95
CA VAL A 35 1.20 1.33 -16.41
C VAL A 35 1.05 2.73 -16.97
N PHE A 36 0.22 3.57 -16.35
CA PHE A 36 0.03 4.95 -16.81
C PHE A 36 1.26 5.81 -16.59
N HIS A 37 1.92 5.66 -15.45
CA HIS A 37 3.13 6.42 -15.15
C HIS A 37 4.29 6.02 -16.05
N ALA A 38 4.40 4.77 -16.51
CA ALA A 38 5.48 4.37 -17.41
C ALA A 38 5.53 5.25 -18.69
N PHE A 39 4.37 5.70 -19.19
CA PHE A 39 4.27 6.58 -20.36
C PHE A 39 4.69 8.03 -20.08
N SER A 40 4.58 8.51 -18.84
CA SER A 40 5.07 9.85 -18.46
C SER A 40 6.59 9.91 -18.31
N HIS A 41 7.26 8.75 -18.25
CA HIS A 41 8.71 8.64 -18.30
C HIS A 41 9.23 8.48 -19.73
N GLY A 42 10.55 8.67 -19.90
CA GLY A 42 11.23 8.49 -21.18
C GLY A 42 11.13 7.06 -21.73
N TRP A 43 11.33 6.91 -23.04
CA TRP A 43 11.22 5.64 -23.77
C TRP A 43 11.92 4.43 -23.09
N PRO A 44 13.13 4.53 -22.52
CA PRO A 44 13.76 3.40 -21.82
C PRO A 44 12.91 2.86 -20.66
N CYS A 45 12.20 3.73 -19.93
CA CYS A 45 11.34 3.30 -18.82
C CYS A 45 10.13 2.50 -19.33
N GLN A 46 9.55 2.90 -20.46
CA GLN A 46 8.46 2.18 -21.12
C GLN A 46 8.89 0.79 -21.63
N CYS A 47 10.18 0.59 -21.88
CA CYS A 47 10.73 -0.69 -22.35
C CYS A 47 11.15 -1.60 -21.20
N ILE A 48 11.82 -1.05 -20.18
CA ILE A 48 12.48 -1.82 -19.13
C ILE A 48 11.60 -1.98 -17.88
N TYR A 49 10.88 -0.92 -17.50
CA TYR A 49 10.14 -0.85 -16.23
C TYR A 49 8.63 -1.04 -16.38
N HIS A 50 8.14 -1.18 -17.61
CA HIS A 50 6.72 -1.40 -17.85
C HIS A 50 6.29 -2.79 -17.32
N PRO A 51 5.23 -2.90 -16.51
CA PRO A 51 4.91 -4.11 -15.76
C PRO A 51 4.42 -5.25 -16.67
N ARG A 52 3.92 -4.91 -17.87
CA ARG A 52 3.63 -5.91 -18.92
C ARG A 52 4.87 -6.47 -19.62
N LYS A 53 6.03 -5.85 -19.45
CA LYS A 53 7.32 -6.25 -20.05
C LYS A 53 8.29 -6.86 -19.03
N ARG A 54 8.06 -6.63 -17.73
CA ARG A 54 8.88 -7.17 -16.64
C ARG A 54 8.19 -8.38 -16.01
N THR A 55 8.93 -9.47 -15.81
CA THR A 55 8.42 -10.69 -15.16
C THR A 55 8.13 -10.44 -13.68
N GLY A 56 7.16 -11.18 -13.12
CA GLY A 56 6.81 -11.11 -11.70
C GLY A 56 5.72 -10.09 -11.32
N PHE A 57 5.18 -9.32 -12.29
CA PHE A 57 4.11 -8.35 -12.04
C PHE A 57 2.73 -8.79 -12.56
N GLY A 58 2.65 -9.86 -13.36
CA GLY A 58 1.39 -10.42 -13.84
C GLY A 58 0.53 -9.40 -14.58
N LEU A 59 -0.73 -9.25 -14.17
CA LEU A 59 -1.67 -8.28 -14.73
C LEU A 59 -1.82 -6.99 -13.90
N ALA A 60 -0.99 -6.79 -12.87
CA ALA A 60 -1.05 -5.60 -12.03
C ALA A 60 -0.74 -4.35 -12.87
N ASP A 61 -1.60 -3.34 -12.75
CA ASP A 61 -1.44 -2.02 -13.38
C ASP A 61 -0.70 -1.02 -12.48
N GLY A 62 -0.67 -1.27 -11.17
CA GLY A 62 -0.03 -0.41 -10.19
C GLY A 62 -0.90 0.72 -9.67
N GLU A 63 -2.21 0.68 -9.91
CA GLU A 63 -3.17 1.74 -9.54
C GLU A 63 -3.96 1.44 -8.25
N GLY A 64 -3.64 0.33 -7.57
CA GLY A 64 -4.41 -0.15 -6.42
C GLY A 64 -4.41 0.83 -5.24
N CYS A 65 -3.31 1.55 -5.03
CA CYS A 65 -3.20 2.54 -3.97
C CYS A 65 -4.10 3.75 -4.25
N GLU A 66 -4.15 4.21 -5.49
CA GLU A 66 -4.92 5.34 -5.98
C GLU A 66 -6.42 5.01 -5.95
N GLN A 67 -6.79 3.80 -6.39
CA GLN A 67 -8.16 3.29 -6.32
C GLN A 67 -8.62 3.16 -4.87
N PHE A 68 -7.78 2.59 -4.00
CA PHE A 68 -8.08 2.48 -2.58
C PHE A 68 -8.23 3.86 -1.95
N TRP A 69 -7.28 4.76 -2.20
CA TRP A 69 -7.34 6.15 -1.72
C TRP A 69 -8.63 6.83 -2.18
N HIS A 70 -8.99 6.69 -3.44
CA HIS A 70 -10.24 7.24 -3.97
C HIS A 70 -11.46 6.67 -3.24
N SER A 71 -11.48 5.36 -2.96
CA SER A 71 -12.59 4.70 -2.24
C SER A 71 -12.79 5.23 -0.81
N ILE A 72 -11.70 5.61 -0.13
CA ILE A 72 -11.74 6.14 1.25
C ILE A 72 -11.71 7.68 1.31
N SER A 73 -11.59 8.36 0.18
CA SER A 73 -11.42 9.82 0.11
C SER A 73 -12.52 10.60 0.84
N LYS A 74 -13.75 10.07 0.87
CA LYS A 74 -14.88 10.65 1.61
C LYS A 74 -14.65 10.73 3.12
N LEU A 75 -13.81 9.86 3.68
CA LEU A 75 -13.46 9.86 5.10
C LEU A 75 -12.54 11.02 5.47
N ILE A 76 -11.83 11.62 4.50
CA ILE A 76 -10.86 12.70 4.77
C ILE A 76 -11.53 13.90 5.45
N ALA A 77 -12.74 14.28 5.02
CA ALA A 77 -13.47 15.39 5.62
C ALA A 77 -13.82 15.13 7.09
N TYR A 78 -14.37 13.94 7.39
CA TYR A 78 -14.68 13.53 8.75
C TYR A 78 -13.42 13.48 9.63
N LEU A 79 -12.34 12.88 9.12
CA LEU A 79 -11.09 12.74 9.84
C LEU A 79 -10.35 14.06 10.06
N ARG A 80 -10.63 15.14 9.31
CA ARG A 80 -10.06 16.47 9.58
C ARG A 80 -10.69 17.15 10.79
N VAL A 81 -12.01 17.00 10.96
CA VAL A 81 -12.74 17.55 12.12
C VAL A 81 -12.48 16.69 13.35
N CYS A 82 -12.54 15.37 13.15
CA CYS A 82 -12.32 14.41 14.19
C CYS A 82 -10.84 14.25 14.55
N GLY A 83 -9.88 14.48 13.65
CA GLY A 83 -8.46 14.21 13.88
C GLY A 83 -7.84 14.92 15.09
N VAL A 84 -8.42 16.05 15.52
CA VAL A 84 -8.01 16.75 16.75
C VAL A 84 -8.58 16.10 18.03
N SER A 85 -9.70 15.38 17.93
CA SER A 85 -10.47 14.87 19.08
C SER A 85 -10.63 13.32 19.12
N LEU A 86 -10.31 12.62 18.03
CA LEU A 86 -10.74 11.25 17.75
C LEU A 86 -9.61 10.21 17.77
N ILE A 87 -8.37 10.63 18.08
CA ILE A 87 -7.35 9.69 18.58
C ILE A 87 -7.81 9.06 19.91
N VAL A 88 -8.66 9.74 20.67
CA VAL A 88 -9.13 9.28 21.99
C VAL A 88 -10.40 8.41 21.90
N SER A 89 -11.36 8.71 21.02
CA SER A 89 -12.71 8.12 21.13
C SER A 89 -13.00 6.88 20.27
N ILE A 90 -12.41 6.73 19.08
CA ILE A 90 -12.71 5.56 18.21
C ILE A 90 -11.99 4.29 18.65
N PHE A 91 -10.80 4.39 19.26
CA PHE A 91 -10.10 3.19 19.75
C PHE A 91 -10.79 2.59 20.98
N VAL A 92 -11.32 3.42 21.89
CA VAL A 92 -11.98 2.95 23.13
C VAL A 92 -13.36 2.33 22.85
N SER A 93 -14.14 2.90 21.92
CA SER A 93 -15.51 2.43 21.68
C SER A 93 -15.60 1.11 20.92
N ARG A 94 -14.64 0.80 20.04
CA ARG A 94 -14.67 -0.45 19.25
C ARG A 94 -14.03 -1.66 19.95
N PHE A 95 -13.14 -1.45 20.92
CA PHE A 95 -12.58 -2.53 21.75
C PHE A 95 -13.54 -2.95 22.88
N ASN A 96 -14.28 -2.00 23.47
CA ASN A 96 -15.21 -2.29 24.56
C ASN A 96 -16.47 -3.07 24.13
N SER A 97 -16.74 -3.16 22.81
CA SER A 97 -17.82 -3.99 22.27
C SER A 97 -17.47 -5.47 22.15
N GLN A 98 -16.21 -5.88 22.41
CA GLN A 98 -15.75 -7.27 22.25
C GLN A 98 -15.37 -7.98 23.57
N VAL A 99 -15.58 -7.38 24.75
CA VAL A 99 -15.23 -8.01 26.04
C VAL A 99 -16.43 -8.08 27.00
N LEU A 100 -17.16 -9.20 26.86
CA LEU A 100 -17.86 -10.02 27.88
C LEU A 100 -19.17 -9.52 28.56
N PRO A 101 -20.01 -10.43 29.13
CA PRO A 101 -19.87 -11.90 29.21
C PRO A 101 -21.04 -12.70 28.61
N ALA A 102 -20.73 -13.94 28.25
CA ALA A 102 -21.72 -15.01 28.11
C ALA A 102 -22.15 -15.55 29.50
N SER A 103 -23.33 -16.18 29.52
CA SER A 103 -23.88 -17.15 30.49
C SER A 103 -25.01 -16.64 31.41
N PRO A 104 -25.89 -17.53 31.94
CA PRO A 104 -25.87 -18.99 31.82
C PRO A 104 -27.18 -19.60 31.27
N THR A 105 -26.97 -20.73 30.60
CA THR A 105 -27.96 -21.80 30.39
C THR A 105 -28.63 -22.19 31.72
N SER A 106 -29.96 -22.18 31.73
CA SER A 106 -30.76 -22.83 32.78
C SER A 106 -30.75 -24.34 32.56
N ILE A 107 -30.04 -25.07 33.41
CA ILE A 107 -30.19 -26.53 33.56
C ILE A 107 -29.97 -26.82 35.06
N TYR A 108 -31.03 -27.10 35.81
CA TYR A 108 -31.04 -28.07 36.92
C TYR A 108 -32.49 -28.53 37.19
N THR A 109 -32.66 -29.86 37.13
CA THR A 109 -33.78 -30.75 37.52
C THR A 109 -35.16 -30.56 36.90
#